data_AF-R6U6B3-F1
#
_entry.id   AF-R6U6B3-F1
#
_cell.length_a   1.000
_cell.length_b   1.000
_cell.length_c   1.000
_cell.angle_alpha   90.00
_cell.angle_beta   90.00
_cell.angle_gamma   90.00
#
_symmetry.space_group_name_H-M   'P 1'
#
loop_
_entity.id
_entity.type
_entity.pdbx_description
1 polymer ?
#
loop_
_entity_poly.entity_id
_entity_poly.type
_entity_poly.pdbx_seq_one_letter_code
_entity_poly.pdbx_strand_id
1 'polypeptide(L)' 'MNSISPTEVTKKNFEYLQNAYQIYCKNADKAVKGMNIDYTYGLQGVAEKWVDMEGGATQYVTPLSGSWLETFGILKEIKK' A
#
# COMPACT_ATOMS: atom_id res chain seq x y z
N MET A 1 0.83 6.60 17.68
CA MET A 1 -0.41 6.36 16.91
C MET A 1 -1.17 5.28 17.67
N ASN A 2 -2.38 5.58 18.15
CA ASN A 2 -3.17 4.61 18.90
C ASN A 2 -3.53 3.44 17.98
N SER A 3 -3.07 2.27 18.39
CA SER A 3 -3.47 0.98 17.88
C SER A 3 -4.98 0.82 18.05
N ILE A 4 -5.63 0.34 17.00
CA ILE A 4 -6.79 -0.56 16.95
C ILE A 4 -7.32 -0.42 15.52
N SER A 5 -7.18 -1.48 14.72
CA SER A 5 -7.94 -1.63 13.48
C SER A 5 -9.42 -1.36 13.75
N PRO A 6 -10.12 -0.56 12.93
CA PRO A 6 -11.52 -0.28 13.18
C PRO A 6 -12.32 -1.60 13.13
N THR A 7 -12.97 -1.94 14.23
CA THR A 7 -13.89 -3.09 14.35
C THR A 7 -15.11 -2.96 13.45
N GLU A 8 -15.41 -1.74 12.97
CA GLU A 8 -16.45 -1.45 11.99
C GLU A 8 -15.95 -0.48 10.91
N VAL A 9 -16.22 -0.81 9.64
CA VAL A 9 -15.91 0.07 8.50
C VAL A 9 -17.02 1.09 8.34
N THR A 10 -16.78 2.31 8.82
CA THR A 10 -17.72 3.42 8.62
C THR A 10 -17.73 3.88 7.16
N LYS A 11 -18.78 4.60 6.74
CA LYS A 11 -18.83 5.24 5.42
C LYS A 11 -17.61 6.13 5.16
N LYS A 12 -17.17 6.90 6.16
CA LYS A 12 -15.98 7.77 6.08
C LYS A 12 -14.70 6.96 5.86
N ASN A 13 -14.59 5.80 6.52
CA ASN A 13 -13.46 4.89 6.32
C ASN A 13 -13.43 4.35 4.88
N PHE A 14 -14.59 4.00 4.33
CA PHE A 14 -14.71 3.55 2.95
C PHE A 14 -14.39 4.66 1.94
N GLU A 15 -14.89 5.87 2.15
CA GLU A 15 -14.56 7.04 1.30
C GLU A 15 -13.06 7.35 1.31
N TYR A 16 -12.41 7.25 2.48
CA TYR A 16 -10.96 7.40 2.60
C TYR A 16 -10.21 6.33 1.78
N LEU A 17 -10.64 5.07 1.87
CA LEU A 17 -10.08 3.97 1.10
C LEU A 17 -10.22 4.20 -0.42
N GLN A 18 -11.39 4.63 -0.87
CA GLN A 18 -11.62 4.94 -2.29
C GLN A 18 -10.66 6.04 -2.77
N ASN A 19 -10.50 7.11 -2.00
CA ASN A 19 -9.58 8.20 -2.34
C ASN A 19 -8.11 7.73 -2.38
N ALA A 20 -7.68 6.94 -1.39
CA ALA A 20 -6.33 6.38 -1.35
C ALA A 20 -6.07 5.49 -2.59
N TYR A 21 -7.03 4.64 -2.95
CA TYR A 21 -6.95 3.78 -4.13
C TYR A 21 -6.82 4.59 -5.44
N GLN A 22 -7.63 5.64 -5.60
CA GLN A 22 -7.56 6.52 -6.78
C GLN A 22 -6.22 7.27 -6.89
N ILE A 23 -5.66 7.72 -5.76
CA ILE A 23 -4.33 8.35 -5.72
C ILE A 23 -3.26 7.33 -6.11
N TYR A 24 -3.32 6.12 -5.58
CA TYR A 24 -2.41 5.04 -5.93
C TYR A 24 -2.45 4.75 -7.44
N CYS A 25 -3.62 4.55 -8.05
CA CYS A 25 -3.73 4.27 -9.48
C CYS A 25 -3.09 5.37 -10.33
N LYS A 26 -3.29 6.65 -9.98
CA LYS A 26 -2.68 7.78 -10.69
C LYS A 26 -1.15 7.78 -10.57
N ASN A 27 -0.62 7.40 -9.42
CA ASN A 27 0.83 7.32 -9.19
C ASN A 27 1.44 6.09 -9.89
N ALA A 28 0.74 4.95 -9.83
CA ALA A 28 1.14 3.71 -10.49
C ALA A 28 1.21 3.89 -12.01
N ASP A 29 0.16 4.45 -12.62
CA ASP A 29 0.11 4.74 -14.07
C ASP A 29 1.29 5.62 -14.52
N LYS A 30 1.59 6.68 -13.75
CA LYS A 30 2.76 7.54 -13.99
C LYS A 30 4.09 6.81 -13.82
N ALA A 31 4.19 5.86 -12.89
CA ALA A 31 5.41 5.11 -12.63
C ALA A 31 5.67 4.08 -13.73
N VAL A 32 4.63 3.41 -14.22
CA VAL A 32 4.75 2.36 -15.24
C VAL A 32 4.78 2.89 -16.68
N LYS A 33 4.45 4.17 -16.92
CA LYS A 33 4.60 4.90 -18.21
C LYS A 33 4.27 4.07 -19.46
N GLY A 34 3.06 3.50 -19.53
CA GLY A 34 2.60 2.76 -20.70
C GLY A 34 3.13 1.33 -20.83
N MET A 35 3.82 0.80 -19.81
CA MET A 35 4.06 -0.63 -19.68
C MET A 35 2.72 -1.35 -19.42
N ASN A 36 2.53 -2.51 -20.03
CA ASN A 36 1.36 -3.36 -19.80
C ASN A 36 1.50 -4.12 -18.47
N ILE A 37 1.40 -3.40 -17.35
CA ILE A 37 1.49 -3.93 -15.99
C ILE A 37 0.15 -3.73 -15.30
N ASP A 38 -0.44 -4.82 -14.81
CA ASP A 38 -1.59 -4.74 -13.93
C ASP A 38 -1.12 -4.40 -12.51
N TYR A 39 -1.48 -3.20 -12.05
CA TYR A 39 -1.14 -2.69 -10.73
C TYR A 39 -2.35 -2.69 -9.76
N THR A 40 -3.46 -3.33 -10.12
CA THR A 40 -4.68 -3.39 -9.28
C THR A 40 -4.40 -3.82 -7.84
N TYR A 41 -3.44 -4.74 -7.65
CA TYR A 41 -3.10 -5.31 -6.34
C TYR A 41 -1.80 -4.78 -5.74
N GLY A 42 -1.12 -3.85 -6.41
CA GLY A 42 0.17 -3.35 -5.98
C GLY A 42 1.23 -3.39 -7.07
N LEU A 43 2.35 -2.74 -6.80
CA LEU A 43 3.55 -2.77 -7.62
C LEU A 43 4.69 -3.38 -6.82
N GLN A 44 5.38 -4.35 -7.42
CA GLN A 44 6.64 -4.86 -6.90
C GLN A 44 7.80 -4.09 -7.52
N GLY A 45 8.80 -3.76 -6.72
CA GLY A 45 10.02 -3.11 -7.20
C GLY A 45 11.19 -3.30 -6.25
N VAL A 46 12.25 -2.56 -6.50
CA VAL A 46 13.44 -2.50 -5.64
C VAL A 46 13.51 -1.12 -5.01
N ALA A 47 13.77 -1.07 -3.71
CA ALA A 47 13.95 0.17 -2.97
C ALA A 47 15.23 0.87 -3.47
N GLU A 48 15.10 2.13 -3.86
CA GLU A 48 16.24 2.96 -4.24
C GLU A 48 17.10 3.31 -3.01
N LYS A 49 18.34 3.72 -3.28
CA LYS A 49 19.22 4.28 -2.25
C LYS A 49 18.57 5.54 -1.68
N TRP A 50 18.49 5.66 -0.36
CA TRP A 50 17.94 6.85 0.29
C TRP A 50 18.79 7.32 1.46
N VAL A 51 19.28 8.57 1.37
CA VAL A 51 20.25 9.15 2.32
C VAL A 51 21.46 8.22 2.47
N ASP A 52 21.75 7.76 3.69
CA ASP A 52 22.87 6.87 4.00
C ASP A 52 22.50 5.38 3.91
N MET A 53 21.25 5.06 3.54
CA MET A 53 20.78 3.68 3.36
C MET A 53 21.06 3.20 1.94
N GLU A 54 21.71 2.05 1.79
CA GLU A 54 22.14 1.49 0.50
C GLU A 54 20.98 1.13 -0.45
N GLY A 55 19.78 0.90 0.08
CA GLY A 55 18.63 0.42 -0.70
C GLY A 55 18.77 -1.06 -1.09
N GLY A 56 18.16 -1.45 -2.22
CA GLY A 56 18.30 -2.79 -2.82
C GLY A 56 17.32 -3.85 -2.30
N ALA A 57 16.56 -3.56 -1.24
CA ALA A 57 15.50 -4.45 -0.77
C ALA A 57 14.34 -4.51 -1.77
N THR A 58 13.74 -5.69 -1.94
CA THR A 58 12.45 -5.79 -2.66
C THR A 58 11.37 -5.07 -1.86
N GLN A 59 10.57 -4.25 -2.54
CA GLN A 59 9.46 -3.51 -1.96
C GLN A 59 8.15 -3.78 -2.71
N TYR A 60 7.05 -3.70 -1.98
CA TYR A 60 5.70 -3.76 -2.52
C TYR A 60 4.97 -2.47 -2.17
N VAL A 61 4.45 -1.77 -3.17
CA VAL A 61 3.62 -0.58 -2.99
C VAL A 61 2.18 -0.99 -3.21
N THR A 62 1.32 -0.83 -2.21
CA THR A 62 -0.10 -1.18 -2.28
C THR A 62 -0.98 0.07 -2.12
N PRO A 63 -2.21 0.07 -2.67
CA PRO A 63 -3.16 1.17 -2.47
C PRO A 63 -3.70 1.27 -1.04
N LEU A 64 -3.47 0.25 -0.21
CA LEU A 64 -3.99 0.14 1.14
C LEU A 64 -2.86 0.37 2.16
N SER A 65 -3.19 1.06 3.25
CA SER A 65 -2.24 1.18 4.36
C SER A 65 -2.05 -0.17 5.06
N GLY A 66 -0.94 -0.34 5.78
CA GLY A 66 -0.67 -1.55 6.56
C GLY A 66 -1.82 -1.93 7.48
N SER A 67 -2.42 -0.96 8.18
CA SER A 67 -3.57 -1.20 9.05
C SER A 67 -4.81 -1.73 8.30
N TRP A 68 -5.07 -1.27 7.08
CA TRP A 68 -6.16 -1.80 6.26
C TRP A 68 -5.88 -3.21 5.76
N LEU A 69 -4.64 -3.48 5.35
CA LEU A 69 -4.20 -4.81 4.96
C LEU A 69 -4.31 -5.81 6.12
N GLU A 70 -3.98 -5.39 7.35
CA GLU A 70 -4.19 -6.19 8.56
C GLU A 70 -5.69 -6.40 8.84
N THR A 71 -6.50 -5.36 8.69
CA THR A 71 -7.96 -5.41 8.91
C THR A 71 -8.65 -6.39 7.95
N PHE A 72 -8.18 -6.46 6.70
CA PHE A 72 -8.68 -7.42 5.71
C PHE A 72 -8.03 -8.81 5.83
N GLY A 73 -7.12 -9.02 6.78
CA GLY A 73 -6.44 -10.29 6.98
C GLY A 73 -5.41 -10.65 5.91
N ILE A 74 -4.98 -9.68 5.10
CA ILE A 74 -3.95 -9.84 4.06
C ILE A 74 -2.56 -9.82 4.69
N LEU A 75 -2.32 -8.90 5.62
CA LEU A 75 -1.13 -8.89 6.46
C LEU A 75 -1.47 -9.46 7.84
N LYS A 76 -0.54 -10.25 8.39
CA LYS A 76 -0.65 -10.79 9.74
C LYS A 76 0.68 -10.64 10.45
N GLU A 77 0.64 -9.97 11.60
CA GLU A 77 1.79 -9.90 12.49
C GLU A 77 2.13 -11.30 13.03
N ILE A 78 3.38 -11.73 12.86
CA ILE A 78 3.91 -12.95 13.47
C ILE A 78 4.70 -12.52 14.69
N LYS A 79 4.12 -12.71 15.88
CA LYS A 79 4.82 -12.48 17.15
C LYS A 79 5.82 -13.60 17.38
N LYS A 80 7.07 -13.22 17.65
CA LYS A 80 8.14 -14.14 18.07
C LYS A 80 8.19 -14.22 19.58
#